data_AF-A0A915NJ78-F1
#
_entry.id   AF-A0A915NJ78-F1
#
_cell.length_a   1.000
_cell.length_b   1.000
_cell.length_c   1.000
_cell.angle_alpha   90.00
_cell.angle_beta   90.00
_cell.angle_gamma   90.00
#
_symmetry.space_group_name_H-M   'P 1'
#
loop_
_entity.id
_entity.type
_entity.pdbx_description
1 polymer ?
#
loop_
_entity_poly.entity_id
_entity_poly.type
_entity_poly.pdbx_seq_one_letter_code
_entity_poly.pdbx_strand_id
1 'polypeptide(L)'
;MDNVFYSEGGCGKCNNDKNCRDCDKFDCSTPETFKKGLIYCYERETGQINTENKCSSSTICYISVDFSKSDDEKTVLEKHTEQGCGLCPKNNKISCVDCRDGLCNTEDFIKNIHFCWDNNDNSESCGNKNCYYAVGWDNKGIKFTVNY
;
A
#
# COMPACT_ATOMS: atom_id res chain seq x y z
N MET A 1 -24.63 -10.28 4.27
CA MET A 1 -25.21 -9.49 5.38
C MET A 1 -24.59 -8.13 5.28
N ASP A 2 -25.36 -7.13 4.87
CA ASP A 2 -24.85 -5.78 4.66
C ASP A 2 -24.70 -5.10 6.02
N ASN A 3 -23.50 -4.63 6.33
CA ASN A 3 -23.25 -3.80 7.51
C ASN A 3 -24.04 -2.49 7.35
N VAL A 4 -25.03 -2.27 8.20
CA VAL A 4 -25.81 -1.02 8.22
C VAL A 4 -24.93 0.07 8.83
N PHE A 5 -24.42 0.97 7.99
CA PHE A 5 -23.70 2.17 8.43
C PHE A 5 -24.71 3.25 8.82
N TYR A 6 -24.76 3.59 10.11
CA TYR A 6 -25.46 4.79 10.59
C TYR A 6 -24.53 5.99 10.44
N SER A 7 -24.97 7.02 9.72
CA SER A 7 -24.23 8.28 9.57
C SER A 7 -25.12 9.45 9.96
N GLU A 8 -24.64 10.29 10.87
CA GLU A 8 -25.29 11.54 11.26
C GLU A 8 -24.43 12.73 10.80
N GLY A 9 -25.08 13.78 10.30
CA GLY A 9 -24.41 15.00 9.84
C GLY A 9 -25.07 16.23 10.47
N GLY A 10 -24.27 17.27 10.73
CA GLY A 10 -24.75 18.50 11.36
C GLY A 10 -23.65 19.56 11.48
N CYS A 11 -24.01 20.72 12.02
CA CYS A 11 -23.05 21.80 12.27
C CYS A 11 -22.25 21.53 13.55
N GLY A 12 -20.91 21.67 13.50
CA GLY A 12 -20.05 21.50 14.67
C GLY A 12 -18.60 21.19 14.30
N LYS A 13 -17.79 20.84 15.30
CA LYS A 13 -16.45 20.25 15.13
C LYS A 13 -16.39 18.90 15.81
N CYS A 14 -15.57 18.01 15.27
CA CYS A 14 -15.30 16.71 15.84
C CYS A 14 -14.48 16.82 17.13
N ASN A 15 -14.94 16.14 18.18
CA ASN A 15 -14.24 16.04 19.46
C ASN A 15 -13.28 14.84 19.50
N ASN A 16 -12.35 14.76 18.54
CA ASN A 16 -11.36 13.68 18.41
C ASN A 16 -11.95 12.25 18.30
N ASP A 17 -13.23 12.09 17.97
CA ASP A 17 -13.81 10.77 17.69
C ASP A 17 -13.23 10.25 16.36
N LYS A 18 -12.70 9.02 16.39
CA LYS A 18 -12.17 8.31 15.22
C LYS A 18 -13.16 8.23 14.06
N ASN A 19 -14.45 8.14 14.37
CA ASN A 19 -15.53 8.04 13.40
C ASN A 19 -16.07 9.40 12.94
N CYS A 20 -15.53 10.52 13.41
CA CYS A 20 -16.00 11.86 13.05
C CYS A 20 -15.06 12.51 12.02
N ARG A 21 -15.60 13.33 11.11
CA ARG A 21 -14.82 14.11 10.15
C ARG A 21 -15.30 15.56 10.08
N ASP A 22 -14.39 16.49 10.33
CA ASP A 22 -14.61 17.90 10.03
C ASP A 22 -14.56 18.10 8.51
N CYS A 23 -15.44 18.94 8.00
CA CYS A 23 -15.44 19.30 6.61
C CYS A 23 -15.79 20.79 6.49
N ASP A 24 -15.03 21.51 5.66
CA ASP A 24 -15.03 22.98 5.57
C ASP A 24 -15.59 23.50 4.23
N LYS A 25 -15.97 22.58 3.34
CA LYS A 25 -16.57 22.88 2.04
C LYS A 25 -18.09 22.93 2.14
N PHE A 26 -18.72 23.66 1.21
CA PHE A 26 -20.17 23.62 1.08
C PHE A 26 -20.63 22.18 0.76
N ASP A 27 -21.61 21.67 1.51
CA ASP A 27 -22.26 20.36 1.31
C ASP A 27 -21.32 19.13 1.36
N CYS A 28 -20.28 19.19 2.20
CA CYS A 28 -19.35 18.08 2.39
C CYS A 28 -19.77 17.04 3.43
N SER A 29 -20.85 17.27 4.18
CA SER A 29 -21.36 16.36 5.22
C SER A 29 -22.23 15.22 4.64
N THR A 30 -21.93 14.79 3.41
CA THR A 30 -22.66 13.70 2.74
C THR A 30 -22.09 12.34 3.11
N PRO A 31 -22.92 11.27 3.13
CA PRO A 31 -22.44 9.90 3.38
C PRO A 31 -21.33 9.45 2.43
N GLU A 32 -21.31 9.97 1.20
CA GLU A 32 -20.26 9.65 0.22
C GLU A 32 -18.92 10.31 0.60
N THR A 33 -18.93 11.57 1.03
CA THR A 33 -17.74 12.28 1.51
C THR A 33 -17.22 11.70 2.82
N PHE A 34 -18.13 11.20 3.65
CA PHE A 34 -17.82 10.45 4.86
C PHE A 34 -17.08 9.14 4.50
N LYS A 35 -17.64 8.32 3.59
CA LYS A 35 -17.02 7.07 3.13
C LYS A 35 -15.63 7.24 2.50
N LYS A 36 -15.40 8.34 1.77
CA LYS A 36 -14.11 8.62 1.10
C LYS A 36 -12.96 9.00 2.04
N GLY A 37 -13.15 9.10 3.35
CA GLY A 37 -12.12 9.54 4.30
C GLY A 37 -12.02 8.72 5.59
N LEU A 38 -12.48 7.47 5.56
CA LEU A 38 -12.62 6.61 6.75
C LEU A 38 -11.70 5.40 6.80
N ILE A 39 -10.68 5.34 5.94
CA ILE A 39 -9.73 4.25 6.09
C ILE A 39 -8.60 4.64 7.03
N TYR A 40 -8.32 3.72 7.93
CA TYR A 40 -7.08 3.69 8.67
C TYR A 40 -6.08 2.90 7.85
N CYS A 41 -4.83 3.30 7.84
CA CYS A 41 -3.73 2.49 7.34
C CYS A 41 -2.77 2.22 8.50
N TYR A 42 -2.01 1.13 8.40
CA TYR A 42 -0.80 1.06 9.20
C TYR A 42 0.17 2.14 8.74
N GLU A 43 0.83 2.77 9.70
CA GLU A 43 1.85 3.79 9.51
C GLU A 43 3.09 3.37 10.29
N ARG A 44 4.20 3.23 9.59
CA ARG A 44 5.53 3.10 10.21
C ARG A 44 6.60 3.54 9.24
N GLU A 45 7.63 4.17 9.80
CA GLU A 45 8.92 4.28 9.14
C GLU A 45 9.74 3.01 9.38
N THR A 46 10.76 2.83 8.54
CA THR A 46 11.72 1.73 8.61
C THR A 46 12.30 1.59 10.04
N GLY A 47 12.10 0.41 10.64
CA GLY A 47 12.62 0.08 11.98
C GLY A 47 11.78 0.58 13.16
N GLN A 48 10.59 1.12 12.90
CA GLN A 48 9.65 1.58 13.94
C GLN A 48 8.47 0.62 14.12
N ILE A 49 7.79 0.76 15.27
CA ILE A 49 6.56 0.03 15.59
C ILE A 49 5.43 0.57 14.72
N ASN A 50 4.57 -0.31 14.21
CA ASN A 50 3.39 0.11 13.46
C ASN A 50 2.37 0.80 14.36
N THR A 51 1.81 1.89 13.85
CA THR A 51 0.67 2.58 14.45
C THR A 51 -0.48 2.63 13.45
N GLU A 52 -1.71 2.80 13.94
CA GLU A 52 -2.86 3.02 13.06
C GLU A 52 -3.00 4.52 12.81
N ASN A 53 -2.90 4.95 11.56
CA ASN A 53 -3.07 6.33 11.18
C ASN A 53 -4.32 6.54 10.33
N LYS A 54 -5.04 7.63 10.58
CA LYS A 54 -6.22 8.01 9.82
C LYS A 54 -5.81 8.74 8.55
N CYS A 55 -6.24 8.27 7.39
CA CYS A 55 -5.90 8.91 6.13
C CYS A 55 -6.80 10.10 5.82
N SER A 56 -6.25 11.31 5.92
CA SER A 56 -6.99 12.57 5.75
C SER A 56 -7.59 12.78 4.36
N SER A 57 -7.01 12.18 3.32
CA SER A 57 -7.36 12.44 1.91
C SER A 57 -7.30 11.21 0.99
N SER A 58 -7.01 10.02 1.52
CA SER A 58 -6.81 8.80 0.74
C SER A 58 -7.68 7.65 1.23
N THR A 59 -8.21 6.87 0.30
CA THR A 59 -8.82 5.54 0.55
C THR A 59 -7.89 4.41 0.12
N ILE A 60 -6.59 4.69 0.05
CA ILE A 60 -5.56 3.77 -0.38
C ILE A 60 -4.49 3.73 0.72
N CYS A 61 -4.05 2.53 1.08
CA CYS A 61 -2.88 2.28 1.91
C CYS A 61 -1.76 1.70 1.05
N TYR A 62 -0.51 1.90 1.45
CA TYR A 62 0.63 1.20 0.86
C TYR A 62 1.47 0.50 1.93
N ILE A 63 2.16 -0.55 1.50
CA ILE A 63 3.27 -1.18 2.23
C ILE A 63 4.44 -1.36 1.27
N SER A 64 5.62 -0.99 1.73
CA SER A 64 6.89 -1.06 1.00
C SER A 64 7.91 -1.83 1.83
N VAL A 65 8.56 -2.82 1.23
CA VAL A 65 9.53 -3.69 1.92
C VAL A 65 10.79 -3.86 1.09
N ASP A 66 11.94 -3.55 1.70
CA ASP A 66 13.26 -3.69 1.07
C ASP A 66 13.87 -5.07 1.34
N PHE A 67 13.44 -6.05 0.55
CA PHE A 67 13.94 -7.43 0.56
C PHE A 67 15.43 -7.54 0.18
N SER A 68 16.08 -6.49 -0.33
CA SER A 68 17.51 -6.52 -0.65
C SER A 68 18.42 -6.39 0.58
N LYS A 69 17.87 -6.00 1.73
CA LYS A 69 18.66 -5.70 2.95
C LYS A 69 19.04 -6.93 3.75
N SER A 70 18.36 -8.06 3.58
CA SER A 70 18.61 -9.29 4.33
C SER A 70 17.89 -10.47 3.67
N ASP A 71 18.50 -11.66 3.73
CA ASP A 71 17.86 -12.92 3.31
C ASP A 71 16.91 -13.48 4.38
N ASP A 72 17.01 -13.02 5.63
CA ASP A 72 16.06 -13.35 6.69
C ASP A 72 14.80 -12.50 6.57
N GLU A 73 13.72 -13.12 6.08
CA GLU A 73 12.42 -12.49 5.85
C GLU A 73 11.90 -11.76 7.11
N LYS A 74 12.08 -12.37 8.28
CA LYS A 74 11.64 -11.78 9.54
C LYS A 74 12.36 -10.46 9.82
N THR A 75 13.69 -10.45 9.72
CA THR A 75 14.49 -9.23 9.91
C THR A 75 14.11 -8.15 8.92
N VAL A 76 13.86 -8.52 7.65
CA VAL A 76 13.42 -7.56 6.62
C VAL A 76 12.08 -6.92 7.00
N LEU A 77 11.09 -7.71 7.39
CA LEU A 77 9.77 -7.17 7.70
C LEU A 77 9.79 -6.29 8.94
N GLU A 78 10.53 -6.67 9.98
CA GLU A 78 10.65 -5.89 11.21
C GLU A 78 11.41 -4.57 11.02
N LYS A 79 12.47 -4.56 10.21
CA LYS A 79 13.41 -3.42 10.14
C LYS A 79 13.39 -2.64 8.86
N HIS A 80 12.87 -3.20 7.77
CA HIS A 80 12.98 -2.67 6.41
C HIS A 80 11.63 -2.52 5.72
N THR A 81 10.58 -2.30 6.51
CA THR A 81 9.25 -1.99 6.01
C THR A 81 8.87 -0.55 6.28
N GLU A 82 8.21 0.07 5.32
CA GLU A 82 7.51 1.34 5.42
C GLU A 82 6.03 1.14 5.10
N GLN A 83 5.15 1.81 5.82
CA GLN A 83 3.70 1.74 5.63
C GLN A 83 3.11 3.14 5.75
N GLY A 84 2.05 3.42 5.00
CA GLY A 84 1.30 4.65 5.20
C GLY A 84 0.09 4.80 4.29
N CYS A 85 -0.45 6.01 4.31
CA CYS A 85 -1.56 6.43 3.46
C CYS A 85 -1.08 6.80 2.04
N GLY A 86 -1.86 6.41 1.05
CA GLY A 86 -1.67 6.79 -0.35
C GLY A 86 -1.23 5.63 -1.25
N LEU A 87 -0.85 5.98 -2.47
CA LEU A 87 -0.23 5.07 -3.42
C LEU A 87 1.23 4.81 -3.02
N CYS A 88 1.79 3.72 -3.54
CA CYS A 88 3.22 3.50 -3.48
C CYS A 88 4.02 4.72 -3.96
N PRO A 89 5.08 5.10 -3.25
CA PRO A 89 6.03 6.10 -3.74
C PRO A 89 6.55 5.70 -5.11
N LYS A 90 6.77 6.68 -6.01
CA LYS A 90 7.22 6.42 -7.40
C LYS A 90 8.63 5.79 -7.52
N ASN A 91 9.28 5.50 -6.39
CA ASN A 91 10.57 4.85 -6.37
C ASN A 91 10.37 3.33 -6.39
N ASN A 92 10.33 2.76 -7.59
CA ASN A 92 10.10 1.33 -7.78
C ASN A 92 11.32 0.45 -7.45
N LYS A 93 12.40 1.01 -6.89
CA LYS A 93 13.57 0.21 -6.47
C LYS A 93 13.27 -0.72 -5.29
N ILE A 94 12.19 -0.46 -4.56
CA ILE A 94 11.76 -1.22 -3.39
C ILE A 94 10.40 -1.82 -3.70
N SER A 95 10.20 -3.09 -3.34
CA SER A 95 8.92 -3.77 -3.51
C SER A 95 7.83 -3.02 -2.75
N CYS A 96 6.82 -2.54 -3.46
CA CYS A 96 5.72 -1.81 -2.87
C CYS A 96 4.39 -2.22 -3.51
N VAL A 97 3.36 -2.34 -2.69
CA VAL A 97 1.97 -2.57 -3.12
C VAL A 97 1.01 -1.67 -2.39
N ASP A 98 0.00 -1.21 -3.12
CA ASP A 98 -1.13 -0.48 -2.58
C ASP A 98 -2.40 -1.34 -2.52
N CYS A 99 -3.28 -1.02 -1.59
CA CYS A 99 -4.53 -1.72 -1.36
C CYS A 99 -5.64 -0.74 -0.96
N ARG A 100 -6.89 -1.16 -1.18
CA ARG A 100 -8.08 -0.31 -1.04
C ARG A 100 -9.03 -0.88 -0.01
N ASP A 101 -8.61 -0.92 1.25
CA ASP A 101 -9.41 -1.27 2.41
C ASP A 101 -8.77 -0.70 3.68
N GLY A 102 -9.52 -0.62 4.78
CA GLY A 102 -8.95 -0.22 6.06
C GLY A 102 -7.96 -1.26 6.60
N LEU A 103 -6.78 -0.80 7.03
CA LEU A 103 -5.70 -1.59 7.62
C LEU A 103 -5.24 -2.75 6.71
N CYS A 104 -5.40 -2.59 5.40
CA CYS A 104 -5.11 -3.65 4.43
C CYS A 104 -3.62 -3.85 4.16
N ASN A 105 -2.80 -2.84 4.45
CA ASN A 105 -1.38 -2.81 4.13
C ASN A 105 -0.54 -3.63 5.11
N THR A 106 -0.91 -4.86 5.40
CA THR A 106 -0.24 -5.75 6.37
C THR A 106 1.03 -6.38 5.79
N GLU A 107 1.92 -6.85 6.66
CA GLU A 107 3.07 -7.66 6.25
C GLU A 107 2.63 -8.93 5.51
N ASP A 108 1.55 -9.58 5.95
CA ASP A 108 1.01 -10.76 5.28
C ASP A 108 0.44 -10.42 3.89
N PHE A 109 -0.10 -9.22 3.69
CA PHE A 109 -0.54 -8.79 2.37
C PHE A 109 0.62 -8.79 1.38
N ILE A 110 1.74 -8.15 1.70
CA ILE A 110 2.88 -8.06 0.78
C ILE A 110 3.61 -9.40 0.60
N LYS A 111 3.68 -10.27 1.62
CA LYS A 111 4.25 -11.63 1.50
C LYS A 111 3.53 -12.48 0.46
N ASN A 112 2.23 -12.25 0.28
CA ASN A 112 1.42 -12.99 -0.69
C ASN A 112 1.55 -12.45 -2.12
N ILE A 113 2.28 -11.35 -2.32
CA ILE A 113 2.55 -10.77 -3.63
C ILE A 113 3.90 -11.28 -4.13
N HIS A 114 3.92 -11.71 -5.39
CA HIS A 114 5.16 -12.08 -6.06
C HIS A 114 5.76 -10.84 -6.73
N PHE A 115 7.05 -10.59 -6.50
CA PHE A 115 7.78 -9.49 -7.12
C PHE A 115 8.91 -10.02 -8.00
N CYS A 116 9.11 -9.37 -9.13
CA CYS A 116 10.22 -9.62 -10.03
C CYS A 116 11.01 -8.34 -10.28
N TRP A 117 12.29 -8.50 -10.62
CA TRP A 117 13.15 -7.38 -11.01
C TRP A 117 13.03 -7.12 -12.50
N ASP A 118 12.87 -5.86 -12.88
CA ASP A 118 13.01 -5.41 -14.27
C ASP A 118 14.49 -5.18 -14.63
N ASN A 119 14.76 -4.85 -15.90
CA ASN A 119 16.12 -4.60 -16.39
C ASN A 119 16.78 -3.32 -15.85
N ASN A 120 16.05 -2.49 -15.10
CA ASN A 120 16.54 -1.25 -14.50
C ASN A 120 16.68 -1.39 -12.96
N ASP A 121 16.68 -2.63 -12.45
CA ASP A 121 16.69 -2.94 -11.02
C ASP A 121 15.48 -2.36 -10.26
N ASN A 122 14.34 -2.21 -10.93
CA ASN A 122 13.06 -1.93 -10.26
C ASN A 122 12.37 -3.24 -9.90
N SER A 123 11.68 -3.24 -8.75
CA SER A 123 10.79 -4.30 -8.33
C SER A 123 9.37 -4.03 -8.85
N GLU A 124 8.79 -5.01 -9.54
CA GLU A 124 7.42 -4.97 -10.01
C GLU A 124 6.60 -6.15 -9.48
N SER A 125 5.37 -5.89 -9.06
CA SER A 125 4.44 -6.93 -8.65
C SER A 125 3.94 -7.72 -9.87
N CYS A 126 3.99 -9.04 -9.81
CA CYS A 126 3.63 -9.93 -10.89
C CYS A 126 2.39 -10.76 -10.52
N GLY A 127 1.40 -10.80 -11.42
CA GLY A 127 0.21 -11.66 -11.25
C GLY A 127 0.53 -13.16 -11.38
N ASN A 128 1.58 -13.49 -12.12
CA ASN A 128 2.13 -14.85 -12.22
C ASN A 128 3.36 -15.00 -11.33
N LYS A 129 3.51 -16.17 -10.69
CA LYS A 129 4.60 -16.47 -9.74
C LYS A 129 5.95 -16.81 -10.40
N ASN A 130 6.15 -16.45 -11.67
CA ASN A 130 7.34 -16.84 -12.43
C ASN A 130 8.11 -15.58 -12.85
N CYS A 131 9.25 -15.32 -12.20
CA CYS A 131 10.26 -14.40 -12.71
C CYS A 131 11.16 -15.10 -13.71
N TYR A 132 11.70 -14.38 -14.69
CA TYR A 132 12.69 -14.89 -15.62
C TYR A 132 13.85 -13.91 -15.76
N TYR A 133 15.04 -14.44 -15.99
CA TYR A 133 16.21 -13.67 -16.40
C TYR A 133 16.89 -14.45 -17.54
N ALA A 134 17.29 -13.75 -18.59
CA ALA A 134 17.83 -14.37 -19.79
C ALA A 134 19.15 -13.70 -20.19
N VAL A 135 20.16 -14.52 -20.49
CA VAL A 135 21.50 -14.09 -20.89
C VAL A 135 21.77 -14.57 -22.31
N GLY A 136 22.15 -13.63 -23.18
CA GLY A 136 22.51 -13.88 -24.57
C GLY A 136 24.02 -13.95 -24.69
N TRP A 137 24.52 -14.84 -25.54
CA TRP A 137 25.96 -15.03 -25.71
C TRP A 137 26.53 -14.09 -26.79
N ASP A 138 25.69 -13.27 -27.41
CA ASP A 138 26.00 -12.32 -28.46
C ASP A 138 25.24 -10.99 -28.28
N ASN A 139 25.88 -9.86 -28.65
CA ASN A 139 25.31 -8.49 -28.58
C ASN A 139 24.09 -8.25 -29.48
N LYS A 140 23.44 -9.31 -29.97
CA LYS A 140 22.18 -9.28 -30.70
C LYS A 140 21.09 -9.57 -29.68
N GLY A 141 20.51 -8.52 -29.10
CA GLY A 141 19.54 -8.61 -28.00
C GLY A 141 18.60 -9.82 -28.09
N ILE A 142 18.42 -10.49 -26.97
CA ILE A 142 17.63 -11.72 -26.88
C ILE A 142 16.16 -11.36 -27.13
N LYS A 143 15.52 -12.02 -28.11
CA LYS A 143 14.07 -11.97 -28.29
C LYS A 143 13.46 -13.25 -27.76
N PHE A 144 12.79 -13.18 -26.61
CA PHE A 144 11.93 -14.25 -26.10
C PHE A 144 10.48 -13.74 -26.04
N THR A 145 9.55 -14.66 -26.25
CA THR A 145 8.12 -14.43 -26.01
C THR A 145 7.81 -14.96 -24.62
N VAL A 146 7.37 -14.08 -23.72
CA VAL A 146 6.90 -14.47 -22.38
C VAL A 146 5.40 -14.74 -22.51
N ASN A 147 4.97 -15.93 -22.12
CA ASN A 147 3.55 -16.27 -22.04
C ASN A 147 3.06 -15.98 -20.61
N TYR A 148 1.97 -15.22 -20.50
CA TYR A 148 1.27 -14.93 -19.24
C TYR A 148 0.09 -15.87 -19.04
#